data_AF-A0A958BMM2-F1
#
_entry.id   AF-A0A958BMM2-F1
#
_cell.length_a   1.000
_cell.length_b   1.000
_cell.length_c   1.000
_cell.angle_alpha   90.00
_cell.angle_beta   90.00
_cell.angle_gamma   90.00
#
_symmetry.space_group_name_H-M   'P 1'
#
loop_
_entity.id
_entity.type
_entity.pdbx_description
1 polymer ?
#
loop_
_entity_poly.entity_id
_entity_poly.type
_entity_poly.pdbx_seq_one_letter_code
_entity_poly.pdbx_strand_id
1 'polypeptide(L)'
;NCVLNLVREDHKRQMFAEMHRVLKRGGRVAISDIVSDEIVPEHLRADPDLWSGCISGAFQEREFVRAFEEAGFYGISIAKRDQQPWQTVEGIEFRSVTVIAYKGKEGECLEANQAVIYNGPFREVSDDDGHRYVRGELVAVCEKTFNILTHDPYGGYFTAIEPREPVTEKEKAPFLCKGYVLRDPRQLKGADYKLTTENAGACCAPSGDSGGGSEGSCC
;
A
#
# COMPACT_ATOMS: atom_id res chain seq x y z
N ASN A 1 -20.09 -1.54 -10.75
CA ASN A 1 -19.22 -2.22 -11.72
C ASN A 1 -19.60 -1.68 -13.09
N CYS A 2 -18.64 -1.22 -13.89
CA CYS A 2 -18.82 -0.71 -15.26
C CYS A 2 -19.74 0.52 -15.42
N VAL A 3 -19.58 1.55 -14.58
CA VAL A 3 -20.40 2.78 -14.72
C VAL A 3 -19.57 4.06 -14.74
N LEU A 4 -18.27 4.00 -14.42
CA LEU A 4 -17.44 5.20 -14.36
C LEU A 4 -17.20 5.77 -15.76
N ASN A 5 -17.14 4.90 -16.77
CA ASN A 5 -16.97 5.30 -18.17
C ASN A 5 -18.19 6.02 -18.76
N LEU A 6 -19.33 6.04 -18.06
CA LEU A 6 -20.52 6.79 -18.48
C LEU A 6 -20.57 8.19 -17.86
N VAL A 7 -19.66 8.49 -16.93
CA VAL A 7 -19.55 9.81 -16.34
C VAL A 7 -18.89 10.74 -17.35
N ARG A 8 -19.52 11.91 -17.54
CA ARG A 8 -18.97 12.95 -18.41
C ARG A 8 -17.56 13.35 -17.97
N GLU A 9 -16.72 13.66 -18.94
CA GLU A 9 -15.31 13.96 -18.72
C GLU A 9 -15.08 15.05 -17.66
N ASP A 10 -15.91 16.09 -17.67
CA ASP A 10 -15.87 17.22 -16.72
C ASP A 10 -16.22 16.83 -15.28
N HIS A 11 -16.89 15.69 -15.07
CA HIS A 11 -17.28 15.20 -13.75
C HIS A 11 -16.39 14.06 -13.23
N LYS A 12 -15.48 13.52 -14.03
CA LYS A 12 -14.62 12.39 -13.63
C LYS A 12 -13.80 12.69 -12.38
N ARG A 13 -13.16 13.87 -12.32
CA ARG A 13 -12.39 14.28 -11.12
C ARG A 13 -13.27 14.42 -9.88
N GLN A 14 -14.45 15.03 -10.04
CA GLN A 14 -15.41 15.18 -8.95
C GLN A 14 -15.90 13.82 -8.44
N MET A 15 -16.12 12.86 -9.33
CA MET A 15 -16.54 11.51 -8.97
C MET A 15 -15.56 10.84 -7.99
N PHE A 16 -14.25 10.84 -8.28
CA PHE A 16 -13.27 10.26 -7.36
C PHE A 16 -13.16 11.04 -6.03
N ALA A 17 -13.25 12.38 -6.10
CA ALA A 17 -13.28 13.21 -4.89
C ALA A 17 -14.49 12.88 -4.00
N GLU A 18 -15.66 12.65 -4.60
CA GLU A 18 -16.87 12.27 -3.88
C GLU A 18 -16.78 10.83 -3.32
N MET A 19 -16.19 9.88 -4.06
CA MET A 19 -15.88 8.55 -3.54
C MET A 19 -15.02 8.64 -2.27
N HIS A 20 -13.97 9.46 -2.30
CA HIS A 20 -13.13 9.70 -1.14
C HIS A 20 -13.93 10.36 -0.01
N ARG A 21 -14.71 11.42 -0.31
CA ARG A 21 -15.46 12.18 0.69
C ARG A 21 -16.46 11.31 1.47
N VAL A 22 -17.23 10.46 0.79
CA VAL A 22 -18.31 9.66 1.41
C VAL A 22 -17.80 8.46 2.22
N LEU A 23 -16.59 7.98 1.94
CA LEU A 23 -16.01 6.90 2.73
C LEU A 23 -15.70 7.36 4.15
N LYS A 24 -15.90 6.47 5.11
CA LYS A 24 -15.36 6.61 6.47
C LYS A 24 -13.86 6.29 6.46
N ARG A 25 -13.12 6.83 7.42
CA ARG A 25 -11.70 6.49 7.63
C ARG A 25 -11.56 4.98 7.90
N GLY A 26 -10.58 4.34 7.28
CA GLY A 26 -10.42 2.88 7.23
C GLY A 26 -11.32 2.18 6.19
N GLY A 27 -12.19 2.91 5.50
CA GLY A 27 -12.97 2.39 4.39
C GLY A 27 -12.14 2.17 3.14
N ARG A 28 -12.66 1.37 2.21
CA ARG A 28 -12.04 1.11 0.91
C ARG A 28 -13.06 1.16 -0.22
N VAL A 29 -12.60 1.51 -1.40
CA VAL A 29 -13.29 1.29 -2.67
C VAL A 29 -12.72 0.06 -3.37
N ALA A 30 -13.57 -0.67 -4.07
CA ALA A 30 -13.19 -1.73 -4.99
C ALA A 30 -13.97 -1.51 -6.29
N ILE A 31 -13.30 -0.98 -7.31
CA ILE A 31 -13.93 -0.58 -8.56
C ILE A 31 -13.39 -1.44 -9.68
N SER A 32 -14.31 -2.12 -10.37
CA SER A 32 -14.05 -2.81 -11.63
C SER A 32 -14.65 -1.97 -12.77
N ASP A 33 -13.85 -1.68 -13.78
CA ASP A 33 -14.28 -0.98 -14.99
C ASP A 33 -13.42 -1.37 -16.22
N ILE A 34 -13.83 -0.92 -17.40
CA ILE A 34 -13.06 -1.07 -18.64
C ILE A 34 -12.05 0.07 -18.75
N VAL A 35 -10.80 -0.27 -19.04
CA VAL A 35 -9.72 0.70 -19.30
C VAL A 35 -9.10 0.44 -20.66
N SER A 36 -8.49 1.47 -21.22
CA SER A 36 -7.68 1.40 -22.45
C SER A 36 -6.18 1.42 -22.12
N ASP A 37 -5.36 0.81 -22.96
CA ASP A 37 -3.90 0.93 -22.90
C ASP A 37 -3.39 2.27 -23.46
N GLU A 38 -4.08 2.80 -24.47
CA GLU A 38 -3.82 4.10 -25.08
C GLU A 38 -4.90 5.14 -24.75
N ILE A 39 -4.63 6.42 -25.06
CA ILE A 39 -5.65 7.48 -24.95
C ILE A 39 -6.67 7.30 -26.07
N VAL A 40 -7.95 7.22 -25.73
CA VAL A 40 -9.03 7.13 -26.71
C VAL A 40 -9.13 8.44 -27.51
N PRO A 41 -8.93 8.43 -28.83
CA PRO A 41 -9.01 9.62 -29.69
C PRO A 41 -10.40 10.23 -29.71
N GLU A 42 -10.48 11.54 -29.98
CA GLU A 42 -11.75 12.29 -29.94
C GLU A 42 -12.83 11.72 -30.85
N HIS A 43 -12.48 11.21 -32.04
CA HIS A 43 -13.47 10.63 -32.95
C HIS A 43 -14.11 9.36 -32.39
N LEU A 44 -13.36 8.52 -31.66
CA LEU A 44 -13.91 7.35 -30.95
C LEU A 44 -14.68 7.75 -29.70
N ARG A 45 -14.31 8.86 -29.03
CA ARG A 45 -15.05 9.39 -27.89
C ARG A 45 -16.41 9.97 -28.30
N ALA A 46 -16.48 10.58 -29.47
CA ALA A 46 -17.70 11.17 -30.02
C ALA A 46 -18.62 10.14 -30.70
N ASP A 47 -18.18 8.88 -30.85
CA ASP A 47 -18.98 7.80 -31.46
C ASP A 47 -20.07 7.30 -30.48
N PRO A 48 -21.36 7.49 -30.81
CA PRO A 48 -22.47 7.09 -29.95
C PRO A 48 -22.63 5.57 -29.82
N ASP A 49 -22.17 4.78 -30.80
CA ASP A 49 -22.25 3.32 -30.74
C ASP A 49 -21.22 2.76 -29.75
N LEU A 50 -20.02 3.35 -29.73
CA LEU A 50 -18.94 3.01 -28.78
C LEU A 50 -19.21 3.51 -27.34
N TRP A 51 -20.05 4.53 -27.18
CA TRP A 51 -20.45 5.04 -25.87
C TRP A 51 -21.17 3.97 -25.05
N SER A 52 -22.09 3.25 -25.67
CA SER A 52 -22.86 2.16 -25.02
C SER A 52 -21.98 0.98 -24.60
N GLY A 53 -20.85 0.76 -25.27
CA GLY A 53 -19.86 -0.28 -24.98
C GLY A 53 -18.88 0.05 -23.86
N CYS A 54 -19.03 1.20 -23.18
CA CYS A 54 -18.05 1.71 -22.18
C CYS A 54 -16.65 1.98 -22.76
N ILE A 55 -16.54 2.22 -24.07
CA ILE A 55 -15.28 2.41 -24.81
C ILE A 55 -14.94 3.90 -24.87
N SER A 56 -15.89 4.72 -25.32
CA SER A 56 -15.69 6.16 -25.54
C SER A 56 -15.29 6.93 -24.28
N GLY A 57 -15.78 6.51 -23.11
CA GLY A 57 -15.46 7.14 -21.83
C GLY A 57 -14.36 6.42 -21.03
N ALA A 58 -13.75 5.38 -21.58
CA ALA A 58 -12.74 4.60 -20.88
C ALA A 58 -11.55 5.47 -20.44
N PHE A 59 -11.10 5.25 -19.20
CA PHE A 59 -9.83 5.80 -18.75
C PHE A 59 -8.69 5.00 -19.36
N GLN A 60 -7.59 5.69 -19.69
CA GLN A 60 -6.32 5.00 -19.86
C GLN A 60 -5.93 4.35 -18.52
N GLU A 61 -5.45 3.11 -18.53
CA GLU A 61 -5.18 2.32 -17.31
C GLU A 61 -4.33 3.08 -16.28
N ARG A 62 -3.26 3.76 -16.74
CA ARG A 62 -2.42 4.58 -15.85
C ARG A 62 -3.16 5.75 -15.22
N GLU A 63 -4.03 6.42 -15.98
CA GLU A 63 -4.81 7.57 -15.49
C GLU A 63 -5.92 7.10 -14.55
N PHE A 64 -6.45 5.89 -14.78
CA PHE A 64 -7.43 5.29 -13.88
C PHE A 64 -6.86 5.06 -12.49
N VAL A 65 -5.65 4.49 -12.38
CA VAL A 65 -4.95 4.30 -11.10
C VAL A 65 -4.60 5.64 -10.46
N ARG A 66 -4.03 6.56 -11.26
CA ARG A 66 -3.64 7.90 -10.80
C ARG A 66 -4.82 8.73 -10.27
N ALA A 67 -6.02 8.56 -10.82
CA ALA A 67 -7.19 9.28 -10.34
C ALA A 67 -7.55 8.96 -8.87
N PHE A 68 -7.27 7.74 -8.40
CA PHE A 68 -7.41 7.40 -6.97
C PHE A 68 -6.35 8.09 -6.12
N GLU A 69 -5.10 8.15 -6.59
CA GLU A 69 -3.99 8.84 -5.91
C GLU A 69 -4.31 10.34 -5.74
N GLU A 70 -4.71 11.00 -6.83
CA GLU A 70 -5.07 12.42 -6.83
C GLU A 70 -6.29 12.75 -5.95
N ALA A 71 -7.19 11.78 -5.77
CA ALA A 71 -8.33 11.91 -4.86
C ALA A 71 -7.97 11.71 -3.37
N GLY A 72 -6.72 11.34 -3.07
CA GLY A 72 -6.22 11.20 -1.70
C GLY A 72 -6.34 9.79 -1.10
N PHE A 73 -6.60 8.78 -1.92
CA PHE A 73 -6.54 7.40 -1.46
C PHE A 73 -5.09 6.94 -1.19
N TYR A 74 -4.94 5.82 -0.49
CA TYR A 74 -3.69 5.09 -0.29
C TYR A 74 -3.90 3.59 -0.53
N GLY A 75 -2.82 2.80 -0.59
CA GLY A 75 -2.91 1.35 -0.71
C GLY A 75 -3.53 0.93 -2.04
N ILE A 76 -3.29 1.73 -3.07
CA ILE A 76 -3.89 1.58 -4.39
C ILE A 76 -3.26 0.35 -5.06
N SER A 77 -4.10 -0.62 -5.41
CA SER A 77 -3.64 -1.90 -5.97
C SER A 77 -4.55 -2.38 -7.09
N ILE A 78 -3.96 -2.98 -8.11
CA ILE A 78 -4.68 -3.69 -9.17
C ILE A 78 -4.98 -5.10 -8.64
N ALA A 79 -6.21 -5.30 -8.16
CA ALA A 79 -6.66 -6.59 -7.61
C ALA A 79 -6.96 -7.62 -8.70
N LYS A 80 -7.39 -7.16 -9.89
CA LYS A 80 -7.61 -8.00 -11.06
C LYS A 80 -7.31 -7.20 -12.33
N ARG A 81 -6.67 -7.85 -13.30
CA ARG A 81 -6.47 -7.31 -14.65
C ARG A 81 -6.61 -8.46 -15.63
N ASP A 82 -7.57 -8.35 -16.54
CA ASP A 82 -7.75 -9.38 -17.56
C ASP A 82 -6.56 -9.37 -18.53
N GLN A 83 -6.02 -10.56 -18.82
CA GLN A 83 -4.83 -10.70 -19.67
C GLN A 83 -5.14 -10.35 -21.13
N GLN A 84 -6.27 -10.86 -21.63
CA GLN A 84 -6.73 -10.62 -22.98
C GLN A 84 -7.67 -9.42 -23.01
N PRO A 85 -7.57 -8.53 -24.01
CA PRO A 85 -8.59 -7.53 -24.23
C PRO A 85 -9.93 -8.20 -24.56
N TRP A 86 -11.01 -7.60 -24.09
CA TRP A 86 -12.35 -8.05 -24.48
C TRP A 86 -12.75 -7.47 -25.85
N GLN A 87 -12.18 -6.31 -26.21
CA GLN A 87 -12.36 -5.65 -27.49
C GLN A 87 -11.12 -4.83 -27.88
N THR A 88 -10.85 -4.76 -29.18
CA THR A 88 -9.81 -3.89 -29.76
C THR A 88 -10.44 -3.01 -30.83
N VAL A 89 -10.20 -1.70 -30.78
CA VAL A 89 -10.73 -0.73 -31.77
C VAL A 89 -9.58 0.12 -32.27
N GLU A 90 -9.35 0.12 -33.59
CA GLU A 90 -8.22 0.84 -34.22
C GLU A 90 -6.85 0.54 -33.59
N GLY A 91 -6.67 -0.67 -33.03
CA GLY A 91 -5.44 -1.09 -32.35
C GLY A 91 -5.42 -0.81 -30.84
N ILE A 92 -6.36 -0.04 -30.31
CA ILE A 92 -6.47 0.26 -28.88
C ILE A 92 -7.12 -0.92 -28.17
N GLU A 93 -6.46 -1.47 -27.14
CA GLU A 93 -6.93 -2.63 -26.40
C GLU A 93 -7.73 -2.21 -25.15
N PHE A 94 -8.98 -2.65 -25.10
CA PHE A 94 -9.88 -2.43 -23.96
C PHE A 94 -9.95 -3.69 -23.11
N ARG A 95 -9.72 -3.55 -21.80
CA ARG A 95 -9.71 -4.68 -20.86
C ARG A 95 -10.35 -4.32 -19.52
N SER A 96 -10.79 -5.32 -18.79
CA SER A 96 -11.32 -5.12 -17.44
C SER A 96 -10.20 -5.04 -16.41
N VAL A 97 -10.24 -4.02 -15.57
CA VAL A 97 -9.32 -3.83 -14.44
C VAL A 97 -10.14 -3.55 -13.18
N THR A 98 -9.77 -4.22 -12.09
CA THR A 98 -10.27 -3.96 -10.75
C THR A 98 -9.20 -3.30 -9.89
N VAL A 99 -9.47 -2.08 -9.42
CA VAL A 99 -8.62 -1.33 -8.49
C VAL A 99 -9.25 -1.35 -7.10
N ILE A 100 -8.43 -1.59 -6.08
CA ILE A 100 -8.77 -1.38 -4.67
C ILE A 100 -7.96 -0.20 -4.14
N ALA A 101 -8.60 0.69 -3.39
CA ALA A 101 -7.96 1.86 -2.78
C ALA A 101 -8.59 2.18 -1.42
N TYR A 102 -7.80 2.67 -0.47
CA TYR A 102 -8.16 2.86 0.94
C TYR A 102 -8.16 4.34 1.34
N LYS A 103 -9.00 4.69 2.32
CA LYS A 103 -9.09 6.02 2.95
C LYS A 103 -8.61 5.96 4.39
N GLY A 104 -7.91 6.98 4.87
CA GLY A 104 -7.49 7.03 6.27
C GLY A 104 -6.23 7.83 6.58
N LYS A 105 -5.50 8.32 5.56
CA LYS A 105 -4.27 9.09 5.72
C LYS A 105 -4.47 10.55 6.18
N GLU A 106 -5.69 10.97 6.44
CA GLU A 106 -6.00 12.29 6.96
C GLU A 106 -5.60 12.46 8.43
N GLY A 107 -5.33 13.69 8.85
CA GLY A 107 -4.99 14.02 10.23
C GLY A 107 -3.48 14.20 10.46
N GLU A 108 -3.16 14.57 11.69
CA GLU A 108 -1.82 14.94 12.11
C GLU A 108 -0.87 13.75 12.19
N CYS A 109 0.41 14.02 11.97
CA CYS A 109 1.47 13.03 12.15
C CYS A 109 2.12 13.26 13.51
N LEU A 110 1.88 12.34 14.43
CA LEU A 110 2.34 12.41 15.81
C LEU A 110 3.42 11.36 16.07
N GLU A 111 4.45 11.75 16.84
CA GLU A 111 5.53 10.87 17.27
C GLU A 111 5.08 10.04 18.48
N ALA A 112 5.10 8.72 18.32
CA ALA A 112 4.73 7.75 19.35
C ALA A 112 5.87 6.75 19.63
N ASN A 113 7.10 7.07 19.21
CA ASN A 113 8.29 6.20 19.26
C ASN A 113 8.11 4.86 18.54
N GLN A 114 7.17 4.78 17.59
CA GLN A 114 6.90 3.57 16.83
C GLN A 114 7.86 3.44 15.63
N ALA A 115 8.06 2.20 15.20
CA ALA A 115 8.85 1.90 14.02
C ALA A 115 8.28 0.68 13.28
N VAL A 116 8.65 0.57 12.01
CA VAL A 116 8.35 -0.60 11.18
C VAL A 116 9.64 -1.12 10.56
N ILE A 117 9.66 -2.43 10.29
CA ILE A 117 10.67 -3.06 9.44
C ILE A 117 9.97 -3.54 8.18
N TYR A 118 10.46 -3.11 7.01
CA TYR A 118 9.99 -3.66 5.74
C TYR A 118 10.61 -5.04 5.50
N ASN A 119 9.77 -6.05 5.28
CA ASN A 119 10.17 -7.44 5.16
C ASN A 119 10.73 -7.80 3.78
N GLY A 120 10.37 -7.05 2.72
CA GLY A 120 10.71 -7.37 1.33
C GLY A 120 9.48 -7.74 0.49
N PRO A 121 9.66 -8.29 -0.72
CA PRO A 121 10.91 -8.85 -1.28
C PRO A 121 11.83 -7.83 -1.95
N PHE A 122 11.36 -6.62 -2.27
CA PHE A 122 12.16 -5.61 -2.97
C PHE A 122 13.27 -5.04 -2.08
N ARG A 123 14.27 -4.40 -2.70
CA ARG A 123 15.36 -3.75 -1.96
C ARG A 123 14.84 -2.59 -1.11
N GLU A 124 14.02 -1.77 -1.73
CA GLU A 124 13.37 -0.61 -1.14
C GLU A 124 12.00 -0.41 -1.78
N VAL A 125 11.08 0.19 -1.02
CA VAL A 125 9.75 0.59 -1.48
C VAL A 125 9.42 1.98 -0.96
N SER A 126 8.48 2.65 -1.61
CA SER A 126 7.89 3.90 -1.13
C SER A 126 6.37 3.78 -1.08
N ASP A 127 5.74 4.45 -0.12
CA ASP A 127 4.28 4.52 -0.03
C ASP A 127 3.70 5.75 -0.75
N ASP A 128 2.36 5.86 -0.76
CA ASP A 128 1.62 6.95 -1.42
C ASP A 128 1.84 8.35 -0.80
N ASP A 129 2.57 8.44 0.32
CA ASP A 129 2.89 9.70 1.01
C ASP A 129 4.40 10.05 0.89
N GLY A 130 5.17 9.23 0.16
CA GLY A 130 6.58 9.46 -0.12
C GLY A 130 7.52 9.04 1.01
N HIS A 131 7.05 8.23 1.96
CA HIS A 131 7.94 7.55 2.89
C HIS A 131 8.71 6.46 2.16
N ARG A 132 9.99 6.28 2.50
CA ARG A 132 10.82 5.25 1.91
C ARG A 132 11.22 4.20 2.95
N TYR A 133 11.17 2.94 2.56
CA TYR A 133 11.46 1.79 3.41
C TYR A 133 12.48 0.88 2.75
N VAL A 134 13.60 0.64 3.42
CA VAL A 134 14.62 -0.30 2.97
C VAL A 134 14.46 -1.60 3.75
N ARG A 135 14.58 -2.73 3.07
CA ARG A 135 14.33 -4.04 3.67
C ARG A 135 15.27 -4.30 4.85
N GLY A 136 14.70 -4.71 5.99
CA GLY A 136 15.42 -5.08 7.21
C GLY A 136 15.85 -3.91 8.09
N GLU A 137 15.59 -2.67 7.68
CA GLU A 137 15.93 -1.49 8.47
C GLU A 137 14.77 -1.05 9.37
N LEU A 138 15.11 -0.52 10.54
CA LEU A 138 14.15 -0.04 11.53
C LEU A 138 13.79 1.41 11.21
N VAL A 139 12.70 1.62 10.48
CA VAL A 139 12.27 2.94 10.01
C VAL A 139 11.30 3.55 11.00
N ALA A 140 11.58 4.78 11.46
CA ALA A 140 10.69 5.57 12.30
C ALA A 140 9.48 6.04 11.49
N VAL A 141 8.29 5.89 12.06
CA VAL A 141 7.03 6.34 11.46
C VAL A 141 6.17 7.03 12.50
N CYS A 142 5.31 7.95 12.06
CA CYS A 142 4.29 8.50 12.93
C CYS A 142 3.21 7.46 13.24
N GLU A 143 2.41 7.71 14.29
CA GLU A 143 1.34 6.79 14.70
C GLU A 143 0.35 6.46 13.58
N LYS A 144 -0.05 7.46 12.80
CA LYS A 144 -0.97 7.28 11.67
C LYS A 144 -0.39 6.31 10.63
N THR A 145 0.85 6.52 10.22
CA THR A 145 1.55 5.68 9.25
C THR A 145 1.78 4.28 9.82
N PHE A 146 2.13 4.17 11.11
CA PHE A 146 2.24 2.88 11.79
C PHE A 146 0.94 2.08 11.71
N ASN A 147 -0.20 2.70 12.04
CA ASN A 147 -1.49 2.04 11.96
C ASN A 147 -1.86 1.62 10.53
N ILE A 148 -1.52 2.43 9.53
CA ILE A 148 -1.74 2.09 8.11
C ILE A 148 -0.89 0.88 7.68
N LEU A 149 0.42 0.89 7.97
CA LEU A 149 1.35 -0.13 7.48
C LEU A 149 1.18 -1.50 8.17
N THR A 150 0.60 -1.50 9.37
CA THR A 150 0.38 -2.72 10.17
C THR A 150 -0.95 -3.39 9.89
N HIS A 151 -1.79 -2.79 9.02
CA HIS A 151 -3.08 -3.34 8.60
C HIS A 151 -3.11 -3.57 7.08
N ASP A 152 -4.13 -4.27 6.60
CA ASP A 152 -4.34 -4.43 5.16
C ASP A 152 -4.45 -3.07 4.45
N PRO A 153 -3.85 -2.92 3.25
CA PRO A 153 -3.23 -3.98 2.44
C PRO A 153 -1.74 -4.21 2.71
N TYR A 154 -1.15 -3.54 3.70
CA TYR A 154 0.30 -3.52 3.92
C TYR A 154 0.81 -4.53 4.95
N GLY A 155 -0.04 -4.96 5.89
CA GLY A 155 0.38 -5.71 7.08
C GLY A 155 1.25 -6.94 6.82
N GLY A 156 1.08 -7.62 5.69
CA GLY A 156 1.94 -8.75 5.30
C GLY A 156 3.40 -8.38 4.97
N TYR A 157 3.68 -7.12 4.65
CA TYR A 157 4.99 -6.63 4.21
C TYR A 157 5.80 -5.95 5.31
N PHE A 158 5.18 -5.64 6.45
CA PHE A 158 5.83 -4.88 7.52
C PHE A 158 5.74 -5.61 8.85
N THR A 159 6.85 -5.58 9.60
CA THR A 159 6.87 -5.99 11.00
C THR A 159 6.68 -4.76 11.88
N ALA A 160 5.64 -4.79 12.70
CA ALA A 160 5.32 -3.74 13.66
C ALA A 160 6.28 -3.77 14.86
N ILE A 161 6.90 -2.63 15.19
CA ILE A 161 7.76 -2.50 16.37
C ILE A 161 7.24 -1.38 17.26
N GLU A 162 6.57 -1.79 18.34
CA GLU A 162 6.07 -0.87 19.36
C GLU A 162 7.16 -0.52 20.38
N PRO A 163 7.14 0.69 20.95
CA PRO A 163 8.00 1.01 22.08
C PRO A 163 7.57 0.19 23.30
N ARG A 164 8.54 -0.15 24.15
CA ARG A 164 8.30 -0.87 25.41
C ARG A 164 7.43 -0.07 26.37
N GLU A 165 7.61 1.24 26.38
CA GLU A 165 6.83 2.20 27.14
C GLU A 165 6.02 3.06 26.17
N PRO A 166 4.68 2.97 26.18
CA PRO A 166 3.84 3.77 25.30
C PRO A 166 3.96 5.27 25.59
N VAL A 167 4.04 6.08 24.54
CA VAL A 167 3.99 7.55 24.65
C VAL A 167 2.55 7.99 24.86
N THR A 168 2.30 8.83 25.87
CA THR A 168 0.92 9.30 26.14
C THR A 168 0.49 10.37 25.14
N GLU A 169 -0.83 10.54 24.92
CA GLU A 169 -1.37 11.54 23.98
C GLU A 169 -0.86 12.96 24.20
N LYS A 170 -0.57 13.34 25.46
CA LYS A 170 -0.10 14.69 25.80
C LYS A 170 1.39 14.90 25.46
N GLU A 171 2.14 13.82 25.34
CA GLU A 171 3.59 13.83 25.08
C GLU A 171 3.92 13.68 23.60
N LYS A 172 2.93 13.27 22.79
CA LYS A 172 3.05 13.13 21.35
C LYS A 172 3.35 14.49 20.69
N ALA A 173 4.60 14.66 20.26
CA ALA A 173 5.02 15.82 19.49
C ALA A 173 4.75 15.63 17.98
N PRO A 174 4.71 16.71 17.18
CA PRO A 174 4.65 16.59 15.73
C PRO A 174 5.82 15.79 15.16
N PHE A 175 5.52 14.82 14.30
CA PHE A 175 6.51 14.00 13.60
C PHE A 175 6.74 14.52 12.18
N LEU A 176 8.00 14.65 11.77
CA LEU A 176 8.34 15.00 10.39
C LEU A 176 8.15 13.79 9.48
N CYS A 177 6.91 13.60 9.06
CA CYS A 177 6.43 12.46 8.28
C CYS A 177 6.77 12.62 6.79
N LYS A 178 8.06 12.81 6.47
CA LYS A 178 8.55 12.90 5.09
C LYS A 178 9.93 12.26 4.98
N GLY A 179 10.10 11.44 3.94
CA GLY A 179 11.38 10.85 3.59
C GLY A 179 11.68 9.56 4.34
N TYR A 180 12.89 9.46 4.88
CA TYR A 180 13.45 8.22 5.42
C TYR A 180 14.25 8.55 6.67
N VAL A 181 13.76 8.07 7.82
CA VAL A 181 14.35 8.30 9.14
C VAL A 181 14.52 6.95 9.82
N LEU A 182 15.75 6.64 10.20
CA LEU A 182 16.04 5.44 10.99
C LEU A 182 15.69 5.69 12.46
N ARG A 183 15.03 4.71 13.08
CA ARG A 183 14.78 4.71 14.52
C ARG A 183 16.00 4.18 15.25
N ASP A 184 16.49 4.90 16.25
CA ASP A 184 17.47 4.35 17.18
C ASP A 184 16.79 3.28 18.05
N PRO A 185 17.27 2.03 18.10
CA PRO A 185 16.70 0.98 18.94
C PRO A 185 16.59 1.34 20.43
N ARG A 186 17.36 2.31 20.94
CA ARG A 186 17.26 2.80 22.32
C ARG A 186 15.96 3.56 22.57
N GLN A 187 15.43 4.27 21.57
CA GLN A 187 14.16 4.98 21.69
C GLN A 187 12.98 4.03 21.88
N LEU A 188 13.07 2.79 21.39
CA LEU A 188 12.06 1.75 21.60
C LEU A 188 12.14 1.11 22.99
N LYS A 189 13.33 1.05 23.58
CA LYS A 189 13.57 0.30 24.83
C LYS A 189 13.51 1.18 26.08
N GLY A 190 13.68 2.49 25.92
CA GLY A 190 14.02 3.42 26.99
C GLY A 190 15.54 3.60 27.11
N ALA A 191 15.98 4.81 27.46
CA ALA A 191 17.40 5.20 27.47
C ALA A 191 18.27 4.31 28.38
N ASP A 192 17.70 3.80 29.46
CA ASP A 192 18.42 3.05 30.51
C ASP A 192 18.17 1.53 30.47
N TYR A 193 17.66 0.98 29.36
CA TYR A 193 17.37 -0.44 29.26
C TYR A 193 18.63 -1.32 29.24
N LYS A 194 18.85 -2.10 30.32
CA LYS A 194 20.03 -2.97 30.51
C LYS A 194 19.71 -4.43 30.84
N LEU A 195 18.47 -4.88 30.59
CA LEU A 195 18.08 -6.27 30.88
C LEU A 195 18.92 -7.26 30.06
N THR A 196 19.57 -8.21 30.74
CA THR A 196 20.29 -9.32 30.13
C THR A 196 19.51 -10.60 30.42
N THR A 197 19.04 -11.29 29.39
CA THR A 197 18.40 -12.61 29.51
C THR A 197 19.33 -13.66 28.92
N GLU A 198 19.86 -14.54 29.74
CA GLU A 198 20.57 -15.73 29.27
C GLU A 198 19.55 -16.76 28.78
N ASN A 199 19.59 -17.09 27.49
CA ASN A 199 18.71 -18.11 26.93
C ASN A 199 19.35 -19.49 27.19
N ALA A 200 18.94 -20.18 28.26
CA ALA A 200 19.43 -21.51 28.62
C ALA A 200 18.83 -22.64 27.74
N GLY A 201 18.46 -22.33 26.50
CA GLY A 201 17.95 -23.27 25.51
C GLY A 201 18.99 -23.48 24.42
N ALA A 202 19.42 -24.72 24.23
CA ALA A 202 20.49 -25.15 23.33
C ALA A 202 20.30 -24.68 21.88
N CYS A 203 20.76 -23.47 21.57
CA CYS A 203 21.11 -23.10 20.21
C CYS A 203 22.44 -23.78 19.90
N CYS A 204 22.37 -24.91 19.19
CA CYS A 204 23.49 -25.74 18.76
C CYS A 204 24.20 -26.53 19.88
N ALA A 205 23.53 -27.56 20.42
CA ALA A 205 24.31 -28.70 20.88
C ALA A 205 24.71 -29.51 19.63
N PRO A 206 26.00 -29.70 19.31
CA PRO A 206 26.37 -30.73 18.35
C PRO A 206 25.91 -32.05 18.96
N SER A 207 24.98 -32.74 18.29
CA SER A 207 24.70 -34.13 18.59
C SER A 207 26.00 -34.90 18.40
N GLY A 208 26.71 -35.13 19.50
CA GLY A 208 27.74 -36.14 19.58
C GLY A 208 27.05 -37.48 19.46
N ASP A 209 26.87 -37.95 18.23
CA ASP A 209 26.64 -39.36 18.00
C ASP A 209 27.48 -39.83 16.80
N SER A 210 28.43 -40.68 17.16
CA SER A 210 29.22 -41.50 16.26
C SER A 210 28.31 -42.54 15.61
N GLY A 211 27.97 -42.35 14.33
CA GLY A 211 27.51 -43.47 13.50
C GLY A 211 26.44 -43.14 12.47
N GLY A 212 26.88 -42.92 11.23
CA GLY A 212 26.22 -43.44 10.01
C GLY A 212 24.86 -42.86 9.59
N GLY A 213 24.87 -42.16 8.45
CA GLY A 213 23.71 -42.08 7.55
C GLY A 213 23.06 -40.69 7.42
N SER A 214 23.43 -40.00 6.35
CA SER A 214 22.67 -38.96 5.63
C SER A 214 21.17 -39.31 5.51
N GLU A 215 20.17 -38.43 5.61
CA GLU A 215 20.05 -37.00 5.34
C GLU A 215 18.82 -36.49 6.11
N GLY A 216 19.00 -35.50 6.97
CA GLY A 216 17.92 -34.78 7.65
C GLY A 216 18.34 -33.33 7.73
N SER A 217 18.21 -32.59 6.63
CA SER A 217 18.56 -31.18 6.57
C SER A 217 17.50 -30.37 7.31
N CYS A 218 17.79 -30.01 8.55
CA CYS A 218 17.19 -28.84 9.19
C CYS A 218 17.78 -27.59 8.53
N CYS A 219 16.95 -26.91 7.73
CA CYS A 219 16.66 -25.48 7.71
C CYS A 219 15.92 -25.14 6.41
#